data_AF-A0A2A5LXP9-F1
#
_entry.id   AF-A0A2A5LXP9-F1
#
_cell.length_a   1.000
_cell.length_b   1.000
_cell.length_c   1.000
_cell.angle_alpha   90.00
_cell.angle_beta   90.00
_cell.angle_gamma   90.00
#
_symmetry.space_group_name_H-M   'P 1'
#
loop_
_entity.id
_entity.type
_entity.pdbx_description
1 polymer ?
#
loop_
_entity_poly.entity_id
_entity_poly.type
_entity_poly.pdbx_seq_one_letter_code
_entity_poly.pdbx_strand_id
1 'polypeptide(L)'
;MKVGLSISFHSLQFPRSGRLILVLGGLLASFVSAATEPKLPYDERLLPIATTFLDLQLCSNFAVEFEENEKLGGRYSSAAWALYDYTIERGWSEDLFSSAMVVAHEAKSLLEVAKSETRESFNRRNYSGKPCDQAMERAENYIENSR
;
A
#
# COMPACT_ATOMS: atom_id res chain seq x y z
N MET A 1 -17.71 36.14 -40.33
CA MET A 1 -18.28 34.80 -40.08
C MET A 1 -18.99 34.89 -38.73
N LYS A 2 -20.31 35.15 -38.62
CA LYS A 2 -21.46 34.21 -38.72
C LYS A 2 -21.15 32.91 -37.94
N VAL A 3 -21.82 32.52 -36.84
CA VAL A 3 -23.15 32.79 -36.23
C VAL A 3 -22.98 32.57 -34.70
N GLY A 4 -23.49 33.35 -33.74
CA GLY A 4 -24.89 33.39 -33.24
C GLY A 4 -25.43 31.97 -32.94
N LEU A 5 -26.06 31.62 -31.82
CA LEU A 5 -27.02 32.36 -31.02
C LEU A 5 -27.24 31.61 -29.69
N SER A 6 -27.39 32.35 -28.61
CA SER A 6 -27.97 31.90 -27.34
C SER A 6 -29.49 31.78 -27.49
N ILE A 7 -30.13 30.70 -27.03
CA ILE A 7 -31.54 30.71 -26.60
C ILE A 7 -31.74 29.64 -25.49
N SER A 8 -32.04 30.11 -24.28
CA SER A 8 -32.81 29.34 -23.28
C SER A 8 -34.30 29.58 -23.49
N PHE A 9 -35.11 28.52 -23.38
CA PHE A 9 -36.28 28.39 -22.49
C PHE A 9 -37.40 27.49 -23.04
N HIS A 10 -37.98 26.76 -22.08
CA HIS A 10 -39.34 26.22 -21.99
C HIS A 10 -39.80 25.11 -22.95
N SER A 11 -39.97 23.93 -22.31
CA SER A 11 -41.16 23.06 -22.33
C SER A 11 -41.97 23.01 -23.61
N LEU A 12 -41.83 21.92 -24.37
CA LEU A 12 -42.84 21.49 -25.33
C LEU A 12 -43.61 20.29 -24.80
N GLN A 13 -44.86 20.58 -24.47
CA GLN A 13 -45.95 19.65 -24.23
C GLN A 13 -46.17 18.73 -25.43
N PHE A 14 -46.43 17.46 -25.12
CA PHE A 14 -46.84 16.40 -26.05
C PHE A 14 -48.12 16.75 -26.82
N PRO A 15 -48.22 16.35 -28.10
CA PRO A 15 -49.49 16.01 -28.71
C PRO A 15 -49.65 14.50 -28.89
N ARG A 16 -50.84 14.03 -28.50
CA ARG A 16 -51.47 12.75 -28.85
C ARG A 16 -51.42 12.56 -30.37
N SER A 17 -50.90 11.43 -30.86
CA SER A 17 -51.42 10.61 -31.97
C SER A 17 -50.37 9.60 -32.46
N GLY A 18 -50.70 8.30 -32.38
CA GLY A 18 -50.34 7.28 -33.38
C GLY A 18 -48.87 6.87 -33.60
N ARG A 19 -48.62 5.58 -33.35
CA ARG A 19 -47.56 4.71 -33.90
C ARG A 19 -46.15 4.76 -33.29
N LEU A 20 -45.94 3.78 -32.40
CA LEU A 20 -44.80 2.85 -32.30
C LEU A 20 -43.64 3.10 -33.29
N ILE A 21 -42.49 3.56 -32.78
CA ILE A 21 -41.17 3.16 -33.26
C ILE A 21 -40.35 2.74 -32.04
N LEU A 22 -40.13 1.44 -31.97
CA LEU A 22 -39.31 0.72 -31.00
C LEU A 22 -37.93 0.58 -31.65
N VAL A 23 -36.93 1.35 -31.19
CA VAL A 23 -35.54 1.19 -31.66
C VAL A 23 -34.58 1.34 -30.47
N LEU A 24 -34.20 0.17 -29.95
CA LEU A 24 -32.89 -0.17 -29.40
C LEU A 24 -32.38 0.68 -28.22
N GLY A 25 -33.05 0.51 -27.08
CA GLY A 25 -32.34 0.53 -25.79
C GLY A 25 -31.64 -0.82 -25.60
N GLY A 26 -30.32 -0.81 -25.44
CA GLY A 26 -29.59 -1.99 -25.01
C GLY A 26 -28.29 -2.22 -25.75
N LEU A 27 -27.28 -1.40 -25.46
CA LEU A 27 -25.89 -1.86 -25.43
C LEU A 27 -25.01 -0.92 -24.58
N LEU A 28 -25.41 -0.68 -23.33
CA LEU A 28 -24.44 -0.36 -22.30
C LEU A 28 -23.84 -1.70 -21.86
N ALA A 29 -22.96 -2.25 -22.69
CA ALA A 29 -22.07 -3.31 -22.27
C ALA A 29 -21.20 -2.70 -21.17
N SER A 30 -21.59 -2.95 -19.92
CA SER A 30 -20.77 -2.70 -18.75
C SER A 30 -19.44 -3.40 -18.98
N PHE A 31 -18.39 -2.61 -19.23
CA PHE A 31 -17.02 -3.07 -19.08
C PHE A 31 -16.81 -3.34 -17.59
N VAL A 32 -17.27 -4.49 -17.11
CA VAL A 32 -16.70 -5.10 -15.91
C VAL A 32 -15.34 -5.63 -16.39
N SER A 33 -14.37 -4.72 -16.53
CA SER A 33 -12.98 -5.14 -16.47
C SER A 33 -12.81 -5.71 -15.08
N ALA A 34 -12.85 -7.03 -14.97
CA ALA A 34 -12.25 -7.71 -13.84
C ALA A 34 -10.79 -7.27 -13.85
N ALA A 35 -10.47 -6.25 -13.05
CA ALA A 35 -9.11 -5.88 -12.74
C ALA A 35 -8.52 -7.12 -12.07
N THR A 36 -7.88 -7.96 -12.87
CA THR A 36 -7.06 -9.04 -12.35
C THR A 36 -5.84 -8.29 -11.87
N GLU A 37 -5.80 -7.98 -10.57
CA GLU A 37 -4.65 -7.30 -9.98
C GLU A 37 -3.39 -8.06 -10.41
N PRO A 38 -2.46 -7.41 -11.10
CA PRO A 38 -1.24 -8.07 -11.53
C PRO A 38 -0.53 -8.52 -10.26
N LYS A 39 -0.44 -9.84 -10.03
CA LYS A 39 0.40 -10.39 -8.97
C LYS A 39 1.83 -9.93 -9.26
N LEU A 40 2.34 -9.04 -8.42
CA LEU A 40 3.71 -8.56 -8.53
C LEU A 40 4.63 -9.78 -8.44
N PRO A 41 5.55 -9.99 -9.41
CA PRO A 41 6.50 -11.07 -9.32
C PRO A 41 7.46 -10.75 -8.17
N TYR A 42 7.40 -11.52 -7.09
CA TYR A 42 8.39 -11.47 -6.02
C TYR A 42 8.94 -12.86 -5.74
N ASP A 43 10.18 -12.92 -5.27
CA ASP A 43 10.78 -14.16 -4.76
C ASP A 43 10.28 -14.36 -3.32
N GLU A 44 9.61 -15.47 -3.05
CA GLU A 44 9.07 -15.77 -1.71
C GLU A 44 10.14 -15.74 -0.62
N ARG A 45 11.41 -15.98 -0.98
CA ARG A 45 12.55 -15.91 -0.04
C ARG A 45 12.87 -14.48 0.40
N LEU A 46 12.47 -13.47 -0.37
CA LEU A 46 12.65 -12.06 -0.01
C LEU A 46 11.57 -11.55 0.94
N LEU A 47 10.37 -12.15 0.93
CA LEU A 47 9.24 -11.64 1.71
C LEU A 47 9.52 -11.55 3.22
N PRO A 48 10.17 -12.52 3.88
CA PRO A 48 10.54 -12.39 5.29
C PRO A 48 11.56 -11.27 5.57
N ILE A 49 12.48 -11.00 4.63
CA ILE A 49 13.47 -9.94 4.73
C ILE A 49 12.81 -8.57 4.53
N ALA A 50 12.00 -8.42 3.48
CA ALA A 50 11.21 -7.21 3.22
C ALA A 50 10.24 -6.90 4.39
N THR A 51 9.60 -7.91 4.96
CA THR A 51 8.76 -7.75 6.16
C THR A 51 9.56 -7.21 7.34
N THR A 52 10.78 -7.72 7.55
CA THR A 52 11.66 -7.27 8.63
C THR A 52 12.17 -5.85 8.39
N PHE A 53 12.50 -5.51 7.14
CA PHE A 53 12.82 -4.14 6.75
C PHE A 53 11.67 -3.19 7.10
N LEU A 54 10.44 -3.54 6.70
CA LEU A 54 9.26 -2.72 6.97
C LEU A 54 9.00 -2.56 8.48
N ASP A 55 9.10 -3.65 9.25
CA ASP A 55 8.95 -3.60 10.71
C ASP A 55 9.95 -2.61 11.35
N LEU A 56 11.21 -2.64 10.91
CA LEU A 56 12.24 -1.74 11.42
C LEU A 56 12.00 -0.28 11.01
N GLN A 57 11.51 -0.01 9.80
CA GLN A 57 11.14 1.36 9.41
C GLN A 57 9.95 1.87 10.25
N LEU A 58 8.97 1.03 10.55
CA LEU A 58 7.83 1.40 11.41
C LEU A 58 8.26 1.61 12.87
N CYS A 59 9.17 0.77 13.39
CA CYS A 59 9.80 0.96 14.69
C CYS A 59 10.61 2.26 14.77
N SER A 60 11.36 2.58 13.69
CA SER A 60 12.08 3.85 13.58
C SER A 60 11.12 5.04 13.69
N ASN A 61 10.04 5.02 12.90
CA ASN A 61 9.05 6.09 12.90
C ASN A 61 8.39 6.25 14.28
N PHE A 62 8.03 5.15 14.96
CA PHE A 62 7.45 5.22 16.29
C PHE A 62 8.40 5.84 17.32
N ALA A 63 9.66 5.41 17.33
CA ALA A 63 10.67 5.92 18.26
C ALA A 63 10.91 7.42 18.08
N VAL A 64 10.92 7.91 16.84
CA VAL A 64 11.06 9.35 16.56
C VAL A 64 9.79 10.11 16.93
N GLU A 65 8.62 9.63 16.48
CA GLU A 65 7.38 10.38 16.58
C GLU A 65 6.77 10.41 17.98
N PHE A 66 6.76 9.27 18.69
CA PHE A 66 6.03 9.13 19.95
C PHE A 66 6.93 8.97 21.18
N GLU A 67 8.20 8.62 20.99
CA GLU A 67 9.17 8.55 22.09
C GLU A 67 10.20 9.67 22.07
N GLU A 68 10.19 10.52 21.04
CA GLU A 68 11.17 11.61 20.84
C GLU A 68 12.62 11.11 20.92
N ASN A 69 12.86 9.87 20.49
CA ASN A 69 14.13 9.17 20.64
C ASN A 69 14.80 8.95 19.28
N GLU A 70 15.36 10.03 18.73
CA GLU A 70 16.06 10.01 17.44
C GLU A 70 17.20 8.99 17.37
N LYS A 71 17.92 8.80 18.49
CA LYS A 71 19.01 7.83 18.57
C LYS A 71 18.50 6.40 18.38
N LEU A 72 17.37 6.06 19.02
CA LEU A 72 16.77 4.74 18.88
C LEU A 72 16.15 4.57 17.48
N GLY A 73 15.47 5.60 16.97
CA GLY A 73 14.95 5.60 15.60
C GLY A 73 16.05 5.37 14.57
N GLY A 74 17.16 6.10 14.69
CA GLY A 74 18.34 5.92 13.84
C GLY A 74 18.91 4.50 13.87
N ARG A 75 18.94 3.85 15.04
CA ARG A 75 19.38 2.44 15.14
C ARG A 75 18.50 1.50 14.33
N TYR A 76 17.17 1.62 14.44
CA TYR A 76 16.25 0.78 13.66
C TYR A 76 16.36 1.06 12.16
N SER A 77 16.44 2.34 11.77
CA SER A 77 16.60 2.73 10.37
C SER A 77 17.91 2.20 9.77
N SER A 78 19.03 2.30 10.49
CA SER A 78 20.31 1.74 10.02
C SER A 78 20.26 0.22 9.85
N ALA A 79 19.62 -0.51 10.77
CA ALA A 79 19.45 -1.95 10.64
C ALA A 79 18.57 -2.33 9.44
N ALA A 80 17.52 -1.56 9.15
CA ALA A 80 16.69 -1.77 7.97
C ALA A 80 17.51 -1.57 6.68
N TRP A 81 18.27 -0.48 6.57
CA TRP A 81 19.10 -0.24 5.38
C TRP A 81 20.19 -1.28 5.21
N ALA A 82 20.80 -1.78 6.29
CA ALA A 82 21.74 -2.89 6.22
C ALA A 82 21.10 -4.18 5.67
N LEU A 83 19.80 -4.43 5.96
CA LEU A 83 19.08 -5.54 5.34
C LEU A 83 18.84 -5.33 3.85
N TYR A 84 18.50 -4.11 3.43
CA TYR A 84 18.35 -3.80 2.02
C TYR A 84 19.67 -4.04 1.27
N ASP A 85 20.77 -3.47 1.77
CA ASP A 85 22.10 -3.64 1.17
C ASP A 85 22.47 -5.12 1.07
N TYR A 86 22.22 -5.90 2.14
CA TYR A 86 22.39 -7.35 2.12
C TYR A 86 21.63 -8.04 0.97
N THR A 87 20.39 -7.64 0.68
CA THR A 87 19.63 -8.24 -0.43
C THR A 87 20.26 -7.95 -1.80
N ILE A 88 20.78 -6.73 -1.98
CA ILE A 88 21.44 -6.32 -3.22
C ILE A 88 22.76 -7.08 -3.39
N GLU A 89 23.55 -7.21 -2.32
CA GLU A 89 24.80 -7.98 -2.31
C GLU A 89 24.59 -9.46 -2.67
N ARG A 90 23.43 -10.03 -2.34
CA ARG A 90 23.04 -11.39 -2.69
C ARG A 90 22.49 -11.55 -4.11
N GLY A 91 22.43 -10.45 -4.88
CA GLY A 91 22.06 -10.46 -6.29
C GLY A 91 20.55 -10.37 -6.55
N TRP A 92 19.72 -10.08 -5.54
CA TRP A 92 18.34 -9.69 -5.80
C TRP A 92 18.28 -8.26 -6.33
N SER A 93 17.38 -8.02 -7.29
CA SER A 93 17.19 -6.67 -7.83
C SER A 93 16.33 -5.81 -6.90
N GLU A 94 16.49 -4.49 -7.03
CA GLU A 94 15.66 -3.51 -6.34
C GLU A 94 14.17 -3.69 -6.64
N ASP A 95 13.82 -4.07 -7.88
CA ASP A 95 12.44 -4.35 -8.30
C ASP A 95 11.83 -5.55 -7.56
N LEU A 96 12.61 -6.61 -7.35
CA LEU A 96 12.16 -7.79 -6.62
C LEU A 96 11.98 -7.49 -5.13
N PHE A 97 12.91 -6.73 -4.54
CA PHE A 97 12.77 -6.28 -3.16
C PHE A 97 11.55 -5.36 -2.99
N SER A 98 11.37 -4.41 -3.90
CA SER A 98 10.22 -3.48 -3.89
C SER A 98 8.89 -4.23 -4.04
N SER A 99 8.83 -5.24 -4.91
CA SER A 99 7.65 -6.09 -5.06
C SER A 99 7.33 -6.86 -3.78
N ALA A 100 8.33 -7.42 -3.10
CA ALA A 100 8.16 -8.07 -1.80
C ALA A 100 7.73 -7.07 -0.69
N MET A 101 8.24 -5.84 -0.73
CA MET A 101 7.85 -4.76 0.18
C MET A 101 6.38 -4.37 0.03
N VAL A 102 5.85 -4.34 -1.20
CA VAL A 102 4.40 -4.08 -1.43
C VAL A 102 3.57 -5.14 -0.72
N VAL A 103 3.91 -6.42 -0.89
CA VAL A 103 3.19 -7.54 -0.23
C VAL A 103 3.32 -7.44 1.30
N ALA A 104 4.50 -7.09 1.81
CA ALA A 104 4.70 -6.86 3.24
C ALA A 104 3.82 -5.70 3.75
N HIS A 105 3.72 -4.60 3.01
CA HIS A 105 2.87 -3.47 3.33
C HIS A 105 1.39 -3.84 3.35
N GLU A 106 0.92 -4.59 2.35
CA GLU A 106 -0.46 -5.09 2.29
C GLU A 106 -0.78 -5.91 3.55
N ALA A 107 0.12 -6.81 3.97
CA ALA A 107 -0.06 -7.59 5.19
C ALA A 107 -0.16 -6.71 6.46
N LYS A 108 0.59 -5.60 6.54
CA LYS A 108 0.48 -4.65 7.68
C LYS A 108 -0.82 -3.85 7.63
N SER A 109 -1.36 -3.58 6.44
CA SER A 109 -2.64 -2.87 6.30
C SER A 109 -3.84 -3.66 6.81
N LEU A 110 -3.70 -4.99 6.92
CA LEU A 110 -4.72 -5.89 7.46
C LEU A 110 -4.73 -5.96 9.00
N LEU A 111 -3.82 -5.26 9.69
CA LEU A 111 -3.81 -5.24 11.15
C LEU A 111 -5.07 -4.54 11.67
N GLU A 112 -5.83 -5.25 12.50
CA GLU A 112 -7.06 -4.73 13.09
C GLU A 112 -6.76 -3.54 14.00
N VAL A 113 -7.54 -2.46 13.87
CA VAL A 113 -7.52 -1.32 14.78
C VAL A 113 -8.65 -1.49 15.78
N ALA A 114 -8.33 -1.53 17.08
CA ALA A 114 -9.35 -1.73 18.10
C ALA A 114 -10.30 -0.52 18.18
N LYS A 115 -11.56 -0.74 18.58
CA LYS A 115 -12.53 0.35 18.75
C LYS A 115 -11.97 1.37 19.74
N SER A 116 -11.95 2.64 19.33
CA SER A 116 -11.42 3.76 20.11
C SER A 116 -9.90 3.72 20.37
N GLU A 117 -9.16 2.87 19.66
CA GLU A 117 -7.69 2.87 19.70
C GLU A 117 -7.13 4.16 19.08
N THR A 118 -6.24 4.83 19.80
CA THR A 118 -5.52 5.98 19.26
C THR A 118 -4.40 5.51 18.33
N ARG A 119 -3.97 6.38 17.42
CA ARG A 119 -2.81 6.12 16.56
C ARG A 119 -1.58 5.74 17.37
N GLU A 120 -1.30 6.45 18.46
CA GLU A 120 -0.16 6.14 19.34
C GLU A 120 -0.31 4.76 19.98
N SER A 121 -1.49 4.42 20.54
CA SER A 121 -1.72 3.11 21.16
C SER A 121 -1.55 1.97 20.15
N PHE A 122 -2.10 2.13 18.95
CA PHE A 122 -1.94 1.17 17.85
C PHE A 122 -0.48 0.98 17.48
N ASN A 123 0.28 2.06 17.29
CA ASN A 123 1.67 1.95 16.91
C ASN A 123 2.52 1.42 18.07
N ARG A 124 2.23 1.78 19.32
CA ARG A 124 2.96 1.29 20.49
C ARG A 124 2.90 -0.23 20.61
N ARG A 125 1.72 -0.84 20.44
CA ARG A 125 1.61 -2.31 20.56
C ARG A 125 2.27 -3.08 19.42
N ASN A 126 2.39 -2.48 18.23
CA ASN A 126 2.89 -3.17 17.04
C ASN A 126 4.35 -2.81 16.71
N TYR A 127 4.81 -1.63 17.10
CA TYR A 127 6.06 -1.01 16.64
C TYR A 127 6.83 -0.33 17.78
N SER A 128 6.77 -0.88 19.00
CA SER A 128 7.64 -0.49 20.12
C SER A 128 8.05 -1.69 20.96
N GLY A 129 9.11 -1.57 21.75
CA GLY A 129 9.56 -2.62 22.68
C GLY A 129 9.78 -3.97 21.99
N LYS A 130 9.15 -5.03 22.52
CA LYS A 130 9.38 -6.43 22.10
C LYS A 130 9.24 -6.66 20.58
N PRO A 131 8.18 -6.19 19.89
CA PRO A 131 8.11 -6.26 18.41
C PRO A 131 9.36 -5.73 17.70
N CYS A 132 9.93 -4.62 18.16
CA CYS A 132 11.12 -4.01 17.56
C CYS A 132 12.39 -4.76 17.91
N ASP A 133 12.52 -5.25 19.15
CA ASP A 133 13.63 -6.11 19.55
C ASP A 133 13.67 -7.39 18.70
N GLN A 134 12.52 -8.00 18.45
CA GLN A 134 12.41 -9.17 17.59
C GLN A 134 12.71 -8.85 16.11
N ALA A 135 12.37 -7.66 15.62
CA ALA A 135 12.72 -7.24 14.27
C ALA A 135 14.23 -7.04 14.11
N MET A 136 14.88 -6.46 15.14
CA MET A 136 16.35 -6.36 15.20
C MET A 136 17.02 -7.73 15.20
N GLU A 137 16.55 -8.66 16.04
CA GLU A 137 17.09 -10.03 16.09
C GLU A 137 16.93 -10.75 14.75
N ARG A 138 15.79 -10.60 14.06
CA ARG A 138 15.63 -11.13 12.70
C ARG A 138 16.62 -10.52 11.73
N ALA A 139 16.83 -9.20 11.80
CA ALA A 139 17.75 -8.51 10.91
C ALA A 139 19.20 -8.98 11.09
N GLU A 140 19.66 -9.05 12.34
CA GLU A 140 20.96 -9.58 12.71
C GLU A 140 21.13 -11.01 12.20
N ASN A 141 20.12 -11.87 12.40
CA ASN A 141 20.16 -13.25 11.91
C ASN A 141 20.30 -13.36 10.38
N TYR A 142 19.67 -12.50 9.59
CA TYR A 142 19.85 -12.53 8.13
C TYR A 142 21.26 -12.11 7.72
N ILE A 143 21.83 -11.12 8.40
CA ILE A 143 23.13 -10.53 8.07
C ILE A 143 24.30 -11.37 8.61
N GLU A 144 24.16 -12.01 9.76
CA GLU A 144 25.24 -12.80 10.38
C GLU A 144 25.33 -14.22 9.81
N ASN A 145 24.19 -14.90 9.60
CA ASN A 145 24.18 -16.26 9.03
C ASN A 145 24.49 -16.30 7.53
N SER A 146 24.89 -15.17 6.95
CA SER A 146 25.23 -15.02 5.54
C SER A 146 26.70 -14.72 5.27
N ARG A 147 27.50 -14.52 6.33
CA ARG A 147 28.97 -14.40 6.29
C ARG A 147 29.63 -15.77 6.43
#